data_AF-A0A7J5Z3B4-F1
#
_entry.id   AF-A0A7J5Z3B4-F1
#
_cell.length_a   1.000
_cell.length_b   1.000
_cell.length_c   1.000
_cell.angle_alpha   90.00
_cell.angle_beta   90.00
_cell.angle_gamma   90.00
#
_symmetry.space_group_name_H-M   'P 1'
#
loop_
_entity.id
_entity.type
_entity.pdbx_description
1 polymer ?
#
loop_
_entity_poly.entity_id
_entity_poly.type
_entity_poly.pdbx_seq_one_letter_code
_entity_poly.pdbx_strand_id
1 'polypeptide(L)'
;MAQLPTVNHEQFYSILASNQDMIFMHTQVLEPSMCQMTEELFSPKSLERHLYTTTGSETDFTAISSLRGVYMTSVLSEDGAMETVITFDQGAKWQTLRRPQNSHCDTETSTNRPNRCRLLIHAAYSITMMMNVPMLPLSQSSAVGIILAHGSVGDEVSSLSPDVYVSDDGGYSWMLALRGPHHYAIMDSGGLLMAVEQTNAPRPAPFSGFHGQRAGGSRSMNVSLWGYRNDFSKWVVITIDFRKILTRDCEYGQNEGTEGDYVQWLAHSADPSGSHDGCVLGYKETFLRLRKDSVLLEREGLCRH
;
A
#
# COMPACT_ATOMS: atom_id res chain seq x y z
N MET A 1 -22.11 -21.27 12.01
CA MET A 1 -23.22 -20.35 12.32
C MET A 1 -22.59 -19.01 12.65
N ALA A 2 -22.81 -17.98 11.84
CA ALA A 2 -22.23 -16.66 12.09
C ALA A 2 -23.11 -15.91 13.10
N GLN A 3 -22.55 -15.47 14.22
CA GLN A 3 -23.24 -14.72 15.27
C GLN A 3 -23.02 -13.22 15.06
N LEU A 4 -23.88 -12.59 14.26
CA LEU A 4 -23.80 -11.16 13.94
C LEU A 4 -24.68 -10.31 14.84
N PRO A 5 -24.24 -9.07 15.19
CA PRO A 5 -25.11 -8.10 15.86
C PRO A 5 -26.35 -7.85 15.02
N THR A 6 -27.53 -7.74 15.60
CA THR A 6 -28.73 -7.36 14.83
C THR A 6 -28.65 -5.89 14.45
N VAL A 7 -28.65 -5.60 13.15
CA VAL A 7 -28.68 -4.22 12.62
C VAL A 7 -30.11 -3.73 12.37
N ASN A 8 -30.34 -2.42 12.50
CA ASN A 8 -31.60 -1.76 12.18
C ASN A 8 -31.67 -1.32 10.70
N HIS A 9 -32.76 -0.69 10.28
CA HIS A 9 -32.98 -0.26 8.89
C HIS A 9 -32.04 0.86 8.40
N GLU A 10 -31.28 1.50 9.29
CA GLU A 10 -30.35 2.61 8.98
C GLU A 10 -28.88 2.16 9.02
N GLN A 11 -28.63 0.87 9.25
CA GLN A 11 -27.31 0.27 9.38
C GLN A 11 -27.06 -0.73 8.24
N PHE A 12 -25.79 -0.93 7.88
CA PHE A 12 -25.40 -1.87 6.83
C PHE A 12 -24.27 -2.80 7.27
N TYR A 13 -24.18 -3.92 6.56
CA TYR A 13 -23.01 -4.80 6.54
C TYR A 13 -22.24 -4.59 5.25
N SER A 14 -20.91 -4.60 5.33
CA SER A 14 -20.07 -4.62 4.13
C SER A 14 -18.99 -5.68 4.27
N ILE A 15 -18.93 -6.61 3.33
CA ILE A 15 -17.79 -7.53 3.22
C ILE A 15 -16.60 -6.73 2.68
N LEU A 16 -15.55 -6.57 3.48
CA LEU A 16 -14.34 -5.84 3.11
C LEU A 16 -13.36 -6.71 2.33
N ALA A 17 -13.17 -7.94 2.78
CA ALA A 17 -12.32 -8.92 2.13
C ALA A 17 -12.72 -10.33 2.54
N SER A 18 -12.41 -11.31 1.69
CA SER A 18 -12.56 -12.73 2.00
C SER A 18 -11.35 -13.50 1.49
N ASN A 19 -10.88 -14.46 2.27
CA ASN A 19 -9.92 -15.46 1.81
C ASN A 19 -10.47 -16.88 2.12
N GLN A 20 -9.63 -17.91 2.02
CA GLN A 20 -10.06 -19.30 2.23
C GLN A 20 -10.48 -19.59 3.68
N ASP A 21 -9.97 -18.84 4.64
CA ASP A 21 -10.12 -19.14 6.07
C ASP A 21 -11.05 -18.16 6.79
N MET A 22 -11.17 -16.91 6.31
CA MET A 22 -11.87 -15.84 7.00
C MET A 22 -12.51 -14.80 6.06
N ILE A 23 -13.45 -14.04 6.64
CA ILE A 23 -14.10 -12.91 6.01
C ILE A 23 -13.96 -11.71 6.95
N PHE A 24 -13.46 -10.60 6.42
CA PHE A 24 -13.53 -9.30 7.07
C PHE A 24 -14.86 -8.65 6.69
N MET A 25 -15.67 -8.33 7.68
CA MET A 25 -16.98 -7.72 7.45
C MET A 25 -17.23 -6.58 8.41
N HIS A 26 -17.46 -5.39 7.86
CA HIS A 26 -17.78 -4.19 8.59
C HIS A 26 -19.25 -4.15 8.98
N THR A 27 -19.54 -3.70 10.20
CA THR A 27 -20.89 -3.34 10.65
C THR A 27 -20.96 -1.86 11.00
N GLN A 28 -22.05 -1.19 10.59
CA GLN A 28 -22.34 0.15 11.06
C GLN A 28 -23.12 0.07 12.37
N VAL A 29 -22.62 0.73 13.42
CA VAL A 29 -23.35 0.95 14.68
C VAL A 29 -23.52 2.45 14.87
N LEU A 30 -24.71 2.89 15.29
CA LEU A 30 -25.04 4.31 15.50
C LEU A 30 -25.11 4.56 17.00
N GLU A 31 -24.20 5.38 17.54
CA GLU A 31 -24.25 5.88 18.93
C GLU A 31 -25.01 7.23 19.00
N PRO A 32 -25.78 7.53 20.07
CA PRO A 32 -26.78 8.61 20.08
C PRO A 32 -26.23 10.04 20.21
N SER A 33 -24.92 10.23 20.38
CA SER A 33 -24.31 11.55 20.59
C SER A 33 -23.32 11.89 19.47
N MET A 34 -23.77 12.71 18.52
CA MET A 34 -22.97 13.46 17.52
C MET A 34 -21.95 12.66 16.67
N CYS A 35 -22.37 12.43 15.41
CA CYS A 35 -21.55 12.22 14.21
C CYS A 35 -20.47 11.12 14.22
N GLN A 36 -20.91 9.92 13.78
CA GLN A 36 -20.14 8.81 13.16
C GLN A 36 -19.04 8.14 14.01
N MET A 37 -19.34 6.93 14.48
CA MET A 37 -18.38 6.03 15.11
C MET A 37 -18.84 4.58 14.89
N THR A 38 -18.08 3.78 14.15
CA THR A 38 -18.47 2.43 13.72
C THR A 38 -17.92 1.34 14.64
N GLU A 39 -18.68 0.26 14.80
CA GLU A 39 -18.25 -0.93 15.52
C GLU A 39 -18.32 -2.18 14.65
N GLU A 40 -17.27 -2.98 14.76
CA GLU A 40 -17.09 -4.38 14.35
C GLU A 40 -16.61 -4.74 12.93
N LEU A 41 -15.48 -5.45 12.93
CA LEU A 41 -14.99 -6.34 11.90
C LEU A 41 -14.96 -7.75 12.55
N PHE A 42 -15.88 -8.65 12.15
CA PHE A 42 -16.42 -9.83 12.88
C PHE A 42 -15.61 -10.54 14.00
N SER A 43 -16.38 -11.10 14.96
CA SER A 43 -16.00 -11.74 16.22
C SER A 43 -14.86 -12.79 16.18
N PRO A 44 -13.87 -12.69 17.08
CA PRO A 44 -13.73 -11.60 18.06
C PRO A 44 -13.46 -10.27 17.36
N LYS A 45 -14.12 -9.23 17.87
CA LYS A 45 -14.06 -7.84 17.37
C LYS A 45 -12.61 -7.44 17.08
N SER A 46 -12.32 -7.21 15.80
CA SER A 46 -10.94 -6.99 15.32
C SER A 46 -10.49 -5.53 15.39
N LEU A 47 -11.35 -4.58 14.99
CA LEU A 47 -11.02 -3.15 14.94
C LEU A 47 -12.23 -2.29 15.27
N GLU A 48 -12.01 -1.23 16.06
CA GLU A 48 -13.02 -0.23 16.40
C GLU A 48 -12.87 1.00 15.52
N ARG A 49 -13.96 1.74 15.29
CA ARG A 49 -13.94 3.09 14.71
C ARG A 49 -13.30 3.16 13.32
N HIS A 50 -13.48 2.07 12.58
CA HIS A 50 -13.10 1.93 11.20
C HIS A 50 -13.75 3.02 10.33
N LEU A 51 -12.94 3.78 9.60
CA LEU A 51 -13.45 4.82 8.73
C LEU A 51 -14.23 4.20 7.57
N TYR A 52 -15.53 4.46 7.57
CA TYR A 52 -16.45 4.06 6.51
C TYR A 52 -17.42 5.20 6.25
N THR A 53 -17.52 5.62 4.99
CA THR A 53 -18.45 6.69 4.59
C THR A 53 -19.91 6.32 4.85
N THR A 54 -20.75 7.29 5.25
CA THR A 54 -22.18 7.06 5.59
C THR A 54 -23.04 6.58 4.44
N THR A 55 -22.60 6.77 3.21
CA THR A 55 -23.27 6.25 2.02
C THR A 55 -23.00 4.76 1.81
N GLY A 56 -22.14 4.14 2.63
CA GLY A 56 -21.74 2.74 2.49
C GLY A 56 -20.97 2.46 1.20
N SER A 57 -20.39 3.49 0.58
CA SER A 57 -19.75 3.37 -0.75
C SER A 57 -18.24 3.17 -0.68
N GLU A 58 -17.56 3.89 0.20
CA GLU A 58 -16.10 3.96 0.20
C GLU A 58 -15.52 3.76 1.61
N THR A 59 -14.40 3.02 1.65
CA THR A 59 -13.56 2.78 2.82
C THR A 59 -12.10 2.67 2.39
N ASP A 60 -11.17 2.98 3.29
CA ASP A 60 -9.74 2.88 3.04
C ASP A 60 -9.18 1.46 3.26
N PHE A 61 -10.05 0.49 3.60
CA PHE A 61 -9.64 -0.89 3.83
C PHE A 61 -8.95 -1.48 2.60
N THR A 62 -7.67 -1.80 2.76
CA THR A 62 -6.77 -2.24 1.70
C THR A 62 -6.08 -3.55 2.11
N ALA A 63 -6.32 -4.61 1.34
CA ALA A 63 -5.56 -5.85 1.47
C ALA A 63 -4.19 -5.71 0.79
N ILE A 64 -3.12 -6.00 1.53
CA ILE A 64 -1.77 -5.93 0.98
C ILE A 64 -1.42 -7.27 0.38
N SER A 65 -1.39 -7.33 -0.95
CA SER A 65 -1.20 -8.58 -1.67
C SER A 65 0.27 -9.02 -1.73
N SER A 66 1.21 -8.13 -1.43
CA SER A 66 2.65 -8.40 -1.44
C SER A 66 3.19 -9.09 -0.19
N LEU A 67 2.39 -9.20 0.88
CA LEU A 67 2.77 -9.93 2.10
C LEU A 67 1.53 -10.52 2.79
N ARG A 68 1.60 -11.79 3.18
CA ARG A 68 0.43 -12.51 3.72
C ARG A 68 0.00 -11.94 5.07
N GLY A 69 -1.31 -11.87 5.29
CA GLY A 69 -1.88 -11.48 6.58
C GLY A 69 -1.84 -9.99 6.85
N VAL A 70 -1.37 -9.20 5.88
CA VAL A 70 -1.24 -7.75 6.00
C VAL A 70 -2.45 -7.02 5.43
N TYR A 71 -3.03 -6.14 6.24
CA TYR A 71 -4.14 -5.27 5.84
C TYR A 71 -3.91 -3.88 6.43
N MET A 72 -4.28 -2.85 5.69
CA MET A 72 -4.28 -1.47 6.14
C MET A 72 -5.67 -0.87 6.06
N THR A 73 -5.98 0.05 6.95
CA THR A 73 -7.18 0.87 6.85
C THR A 73 -7.02 2.17 7.64
N SER A 74 -8.01 3.04 7.54
CA SER A 74 -8.09 4.28 8.29
C SER A 74 -9.08 4.12 9.45
N VAL A 75 -8.76 4.74 10.58
CA VAL A 75 -9.62 4.83 11.76
C VAL A 75 -9.77 6.28 12.18
N LEU A 76 -10.85 6.57 12.91
CA LEU A 76 -11.04 7.86 13.56
C LEU A 76 -10.64 7.72 15.05
N SER A 77 -9.68 8.51 15.52
CA SER A 77 -9.24 8.55 16.92
C SER A 77 -10.24 9.29 17.81
N GLU A 78 -10.12 9.18 19.15
CA GLU A 78 -11.13 9.72 20.11
C GLU A 78 -11.29 11.23 19.96
N ASP A 79 -10.19 11.88 19.59
CA ASP A 79 -10.12 13.31 19.33
C ASP A 79 -10.64 13.71 17.94
N GLY A 80 -11.16 12.76 17.17
CA GLY A 80 -11.65 12.98 15.80
C GLY A 80 -10.55 13.09 14.74
N ALA A 81 -9.30 12.70 15.07
CA ALA A 81 -8.21 12.70 14.10
C ALA A 81 -8.18 11.40 13.29
N MET A 82 -7.95 11.50 11.99
CA MET A 82 -7.79 10.34 11.12
C MET A 82 -6.40 9.72 11.31
N GLU A 83 -6.33 8.40 11.50
CA GLU A 83 -5.08 7.65 11.60
C GLU A 83 -5.11 6.43 10.68
N THR A 84 -3.98 6.10 10.07
CA THR A 84 -3.82 4.82 9.35
C THR A 84 -3.28 3.77 10.30
N VAL A 85 -3.96 2.61 10.31
CA VAL A 85 -3.56 1.42 11.05
C VAL A 85 -3.27 0.26 10.11
N ILE A 86 -2.35 -0.59 10.52
CA ILE A 86 -1.94 -1.80 9.82
C ILE A 86 -2.02 -2.99 10.78
N THR A 87 -2.43 -4.13 10.25
CA THR A 87 -2.30 -5.43 10.91
C THR A 87 -1.36 -6.30 10.09
N PHE A 88 -0.63 -7.18 10.77
CA PHE A 88 0.24 -8.18 10.13
C PHE A 88 -0.22 -9.62 10.43
N ASP A 89 -1.27 -9.79 11.23
CA ASP A 89 -1.75 -11.05 11.76
C ASP A 89 -3.24 -11.24 11.49
N GLN A 90 -3.69 -10.86 10.28
CA GLN A 90 -5.08 -10.99 9.85
C GLN A 90 -6.09 -10.27 10.76
N GLY A 91 -5.72 -9.10 11.26
CA GLY A 91 -6.61 -8.27 12.07
C GLY A 91 -6.71 -8.70 13.53
N ALA A 92 -5.89 -9.65 13.99
CA ALA A 92 -5.86 -9.97 15.42
C ALA A 92 -5.28 -8.81 16.24
N LYS A 93 -4.30 -8.08 15.70
CA LYS A 93 -3.77 -6.84 16.27
C LYS A 93 -3.58 -5.78 15.20
N TRP A 94 -3.97 -4.56 15.53
CA TRP A 94 -3.77 -3.37 14.72
C TRP A 94 -2.81 -2.42 15.42
N GLN A 95 -1.96 -1.76 14.63
CA GLN A 95 -1.00 -0.79 15.11
C GLN A 95 -0.90 0.38 14.14
N THR A 96 -0.48 1.55 14.62
CA THR A 96 -0.25 2.70 13.75
C THR A 96 1.03 2.54 12.93
N LEU A 97 1.07 3.20 11.78
CA LEU A 97 2.27 3.22 10.95
C LEU A 97 3.41 3.97 11.64
N ARG A 98 4.62 3.41 11.52
CA ARG A 98 5.85 4.05 12.01
C ARG A 98 6.15 5.29 11.16
N ARG A 99 6.86 6.24 11.77
CA ARG A 99 7.41 7.39 11.06
C ARG A 99 8.30 6.92 9.89
N PRO A 100 8.21 7.54 8.70
CA PRO A 100 9.09 7.21 7.59
C PRO A 100 10.54 7.59 7.88
N GLN A 101 11.49 6.71 7.55
CA GLN A 101 12.90 6.81 7.97
C GLN A 101 13.62 8.09 7.51
N ASN A 102 13.25 8.62 6.35
CA ASN A 102 13.85 9.80 5.71
C ASN A 102 12.93 11.03 5.68
N SER A 103 11.87 11.05 6.50
CA SER A 103 10.97 12.20 6.60
C SER A 103 11.52 13.27 7.55
N HIS A 104 11.46 14.54 7.14
CA HIS A 104 11.78 15.70 7.99
C HIS A 104 10.59 16.02 8.90
N CYS A 105 10.38 15.20 9.94
CA CYS A 105 9.47 15.55 11.02
C CYS A 105 10.30 15.81 12.28
N ASP A 106 10.38 17.06 12.72
CA ASP A 106 11.18 17.43 13.88
C ASP A 106 10.47 17.00 15.17
N THR A 107 11.09 16.05 15.87
CA THR A 107 10.56 15.50 17.12
C THR A 107 10.53 16.50 18.27
N GLU A 108 11.34 17.57 18.19
CA GLU A 108 11.42 18.60 19.24
C GLU A 108 10.23 19.54 19.24
N THR A 109 9.73 19.93 18.06
CA THR A 109 8.49 20.71 17.91
C THR A 109 7.23 19.84 18.01
N SER A 110 7.37 18.50 17.86
CA SER A 110 6.27 17.54 18.04
C SER A 110 6.12 17.02 19.48
N THR A 111 6.93 17.49 20.43
CA THR A 111 6.90 17.06 21.85
C THR A 111 5.51 17.20 22.49
N ASN A 112 4.70 18.17 22.05
CA ASN A 112 3.33 18.38 22.53
C ASN A 112 2.27 17.61 21.73
N ARG A 113 2.62 17.01 20.58
CA ARG A 113 1.69 16.25 19.70
C ARG A 113 2.44 15.12 18.96
N PRO A 114 2.70 13.98 19.61
CA PRO A 114 3.49 12.88 19.04
C PRO A 114 2.85 12.25 17.78
N ASN A 115 1.53 12.38 17.60
CA ASN A 115 0.82 11.82 16.44
C ASN A 115 1.09 12.60 15.13
N ARG A 116 1.63 13.82 15.20
CA ARG A 116 1.97 14.62 14.00
C ARG A 116 3.05 13.99 13.11
N CYS A 117 3.90 13.13 13.65
CA CYS A 117 4.98 12.50 12.88
C CYS A 117 4.65 11.09 12.38
N ARG A 118 3.38 10.68 12.44
CA ARG A 118 2.93 9.40 11.89
C ARG A 118 2.64 9.55 10.40
N LEU A 119 2.81 8.44 9.67
CA LEU A 119 2.42 8.38 8.26
C LEU A 119 0.92 8.12 8.17
N LEU A 120 0.20 9.02 7.49
CA LEU A 120 -1.17 8.81 7.04
C LEU A 120 -1.13 8.36 5.58
N ILE A 121 -1.86 7.29 5.25
CA ILE A 121 -2.01 6.80 3.87
C ILE A 121 -3.31 7.31 3.28
N HIS A 122 -3.23 7.86 2.08
CA HIS A 122 -4.37 8.30 1.31
C HIS A 122 -4.89 7.20 0.40
N ALA A 123 -6.16 6.83 0.57
CA ALA A 123 -6.85 5.84 -0.25
C ALA A 123 -8.21 6.39 -0.73
N ALA A 124 -9.24 5.54 -0.79
CA ALA A 124 -10.52 5.85 -1.44
C ALA A 124 -11.27 7.02 -0.79
N TYR A 125 -11.23 7.13 0.54
CA TYR A 125 -11.80 8.25 1.28
C TYR A 125 -11.16 9.57 0.84
N SER A 126 -9.84 9.57 0.68
CA SER A 126 -9.07 10.76 0.31
C SER A 126 -9.42 11.26 -1.09
N ILE A 127 -9.61 10.34 -2.03
CA ILE A 127 -10.07 10.63 -3.39
C ILE A 127 -11.48 11.22 -3.37
N THR A 128 -12.38 10.64 -2.57
CA THR A 128 -13.76 11.12 -2.41
C THR A 128 -13.82 12.55 -1.84
N MET A 129 -12.88 12.89 -0.95
CA MET A 129 -12.70 14.24 -0.42
C MET A 129 -11.98 15.21 -1.38
N MET A 130 -11.84 14.83 -2.67
CA MET A 130 -11.22 15.64 -3.73
C MET A 130 -9.76 16.04 -3.45
N MET A 131 -9.04 15.27 -2.63
CA MET A 131 -7.60 15.44 -2.49
C MET A 131 -6.87 14.98 -3.76
N ASN A 132 -5.68 15.52 -4.01
CA ASN A 132 -4.91 15.21 -5.22
C ASN A 132 -4.18 13.86 -5.10
N VAL A 133 -4.96 12.78 -5.07
CA VAL A 133 -4.49 11.40 -4.91
C VAL A 133 -4.81 10.65 -6.22
N PRO A 134 -3.87 10.59 -7.18
CA PRO A 134 -4.14 10.04 -8.50
C PRO A 134 -4.28 8.50 -8.51
N MET A 135 -3.81 7.82 -7.46
CA MET A 135 -3.82 6.36 -7.36
C MET A 135 -4.00 5.88 -5.91
N LEU A 136 -4.73 4.77 -5.77
CA LEU A 136 -4.82 3.99 -4.53
C LEU A 136 -3.48 3.32 -4.18
N PRO A 137 -3.30 2.86 -2.93
CA PRO A 137 -2.15 2.04 -2.57
C PRO A 137 -2.00 0.83 -3.49
N LEU A 138 -0.79 0.61 -3.99
CA LEU A 138 -0.45 -0.46 -4.91
C LEU A 138 0.47 -1.47 -4.22
N SER A 139 0.04 -2.74 -4.24
CA SER A 139 0.84 -3.91 -3.87
C SER A 139 0.53 -5.02 -4.85
N GLN A 140 1.49 -5.91 -5.11
CA GLN A 140 1.28 -7.08 -5.97
C GLN A 140 1.95 -8.32 -5.38
N SER A 141 1.31 -9.47 -5.50
CA SER A 141 1.81 -10.74 -4.93
C SER A 141 3.11 -11.23 -5.53
N SER A 142 3.48 -10.80 -6.74
CA SER A 142 4.79 -11.11 -7.31
C SER A 142 5.90 -10.18 -6.82
N ALA A 143 5.56 -9.06 -6.18
CA ALA A 143 6.50 -8.04 -5.70
C ALA A 143 6.53 -8.04 -4.18
N VAL A 144 7.14 -9.08 -3.62
CA VAL A 144 7.06 -9.41 -2.19
C VAL A 144 7.57 -8.26 -1.32
N GLY A 145 6.75 -7.88 -0.34
CA GLY A 145 7.02 -6.79 0.61
C GLY A 145 6.85 -5.38 0.05
N ILE A 146 6.68 -5.21 -1.27
CA ILE A 146 6.60 -3.87 -1.87
C ILE A 146 5.17 -3.30 -1.74
N ILE A 147 5.09 -2.07 -1.24
CA ILE A 147 3.87 -1.27 -1.18
C ILE A 147 4.23 0.15 -1.64
N LEU A 148 3.46 0.69 -2.59
CA LEU A 148 3.53 2.08 -3.00
C LEU A 148 2.23 2.78 -2.63
N ALA A 149 2.30 3.92 -1.98
CA ALA A 149 1.09 4.64 -1.58
C ALA A 149 1.33 6.15 -1.50
N HIS A 150 0.28 6.91 -1.78
CA HIS A 150 0.23 8.32 -1.43
C HIS A 150 0.06 8.47 0.08
N GLY A 151 0.77 9.40 0.69
CA GLY A 151 0.66 9.65 2.11
C GLY A 151 1.06 11.07 2.49
N SER A 152 0.83 11.39 3.75
CA SER A 152 1.28 12.64 4.37
C SER A 152 1.83 12.36 5.76
N VAL A 153 2.88 13.09 6.13
CA VAL A 153 3.39 13.16 7.51
C VAL A 153 3.23 14.61 7.95
N GLY A 154 2.66 14.88 9.12
CA GLY A 154 2.56 16.25 9.66
C GLY A 154 1.14 16.77 9.90
N ASP A 155 0.98 18.07 9.68
CA ASP A 155 -0.27 18.84 9.86
C ASP A 155 -1.19 18.77 8.63
N GLU A 156 -2.45 19.19 8.78
CA GLU A 156 -3.49 19.17 7.72
C GLU A 156 -3.07 19.77 6.36
N VAL A 157 -2.10 20.68 6.35
CA VAL A 157 -1.54 21.27 5.11
C VAL A 157 -0.80 20.23 4.26
N SER A 158 -0.10 19.26 4.87
CA SER A 158 0.60 18.20 4.12
C SER A 158 -0.36 17.19 3.50
N SER A 159 -1.61 17.13 3.95
CA SER A 159 -2.66 16.29 3.36
C SER A 159 -3.20 16.84 2.03
N LEU A 160 -2.99 18.12 1.71
CA LEU A 160 -3.46 18.73 0.46
C LEU A 160 -2.59 18.37 -0.76
N SER A 161 -1.33 18.03 -0.54
CA SER A 161 -0.38 17.64 -1.59
C SER A 161 0.40 16.40 -1.14
N PRO A 162 -0.18 15.20 -1.31
CA PRO A 162 0.42 13.98 -0.80
C PRO A 162 1.70 13.62 -1.56
N ASP A 163 2.66 13.11 -0.81
CA ASP A 163 3.89 12.54 -1.33
C ASP A 163 3.71 11.03 -1.60
N VAL A 164 4.63 10.41 -2.34
CA VAL A 164 4.65 8.96 -2.53
C VAL A 164 5.62 8.32 -1.56
N TYR A 165 5.12 7.35 -0.79
CA TYR A 165 5.89 6.53 0.12
C TYR A 165 5.99 5.10 -0.41
N VAL A 166 7.11 4.46 -0.11
CA VAL A 166 7.36 3.05 -0.40
C VAL A 166 7.67 2.30 0.89
N SER A 167 7.13 1.10 1.00
CA SER A 167 7.60 0.08 1.93
C SER A 167 8.12 -1.10 1.11
N ASP A 168 9.21 -1.70 1.56
CA ASP A 168 9.79 -2.90 0.95
C ASP A 168 9.78 -4.11 1.90
N ASP A 169 9.14 -3.99 3.07
CA ASP A 169 9.04 -5.04 4.08
C ASP A 169 7.58 -5.40 4.42
N GLY A 170 6.63 -4.96 3.60
CA GLY A 170 5.21 -5.21 3.77
C GLY A 170 4.52 -4.27 4.75
N GLY A 171 5.10 -3.09 5.02
CA GLY A 171 4.49 -2.00 5.77
C GLY A 171 5.03 -1.83 7.19
N TYR A 172 6.05 -2.59 7.60
CA TYR A 172 6.72 -2.42 8.89
C TYR A 172 7.54 -1.13 8.93
N SER A 173 8.19 -0.79 7.82
CA SER A 173 8.91 0.46 7.63
C SER A 173 8.52 1.13 6.32
N TRP A 174 8.64 2.45 6.31
CA TRP A 174 8.27 3.30 5.19
C TRP A 174 9.36 4.32 4.92
N MET A 175 9.49 4.72 3.67
CA MET A 175 10.37 5.79 3.24
C MET A 175 9.67 6.66 2.20
N LEU A 176 9.94 7.96 2.27
CA LEU A 176 9.55 8.92 1.23
C LEU A 176 10.31 8.55 -0.05
N ALA A 177 9.56 8.20 -1.10
CA ALA A 177 10.12 7.84 -2.40
C ALA A 177 10.17 9.04 -3.34
N LEU A 178 9.06 9.77 -3.47
CA LEU A 178 8.92 10.91 -4.39
C LEU A 178 8.09 12.00 -3.72
N ARG A 179 8.44 13.26 -3.99
CA ARG A 179 7.68 14.41 -3.52
C ARG A 179 6.57 14.75 -4.51
N GLY A 180 5.37 14.99 -4.01
CA GLY A 180 4.18 15.28 -4.78
C GLY A 180 3.50 14.04 -5.36
N PRO A 181 2.30 14.23 -5.93
CA PRO A 181 1.47 13.14 -6.41
C PRO A 181 2.01 12.55 -7.71
N HIS A 182 2.03 11.23 -7.80
CA HIS A 182 2.52 10.52 -8.99
C HIS A 182 1.61 9.34 -9.32
N HIS A 183 1.49 9.04 -10.61
CA HIS A 183 1.09 7.72 -11.03
C HIS A 183 2.29 6.77 -10.91
N TYR A 184 2.08 5.54 -10.43
CA TYR A 184 3.14 4.55 -10.26
C TYR A 184 2.76 3.15 -10.76
N ALA A 185 3.78 2.36 -11.17
CA ALA A 185 3.65 0.92 -11.44
C ALA A 185 4.80 0.13 -10.84
N ILE A 186 4.48 -1.11 -10.52
CA ILE A 186 5.43 -2.17 -10.21
C ILE A 186 5.61 -3.01 -11.48
N MET A 187 6.86 -3.26 -11.84
CA MET A 187 7.28 -4.03 -13.01
C MET A 187 8.36 -5.02 -12.61
N ASP A 188 8.57 -6.02 -13.45
CA ASP A 188 9.56 -7.08 -13.24
C ASP A 188 9.55 -7.70 -11.82
N SER A 189 8.37 -8.09 -11.33
CA SER A 189 8.19 -8.62 -9.97
C SER A 189 8.70 -7.69 -8.85
N GLY A 190 8.75 -6.37 -9.10
CA GLY A 190 9.29 -5.40 -8.15
C GLY A 190 10.77 -5.07 -8.33
N GLY A 191 11.44 -5.67 -9.33
CA GLY A 191 12.78 -5.26 -9.76
C GLY A 191 12.81 -3.86 -10.38
N LEU A 192 11.67 -3.38 -10.91
CA LEU A 192 11.54 -2.04 -11.45
C LEU A 192 10.29 -1.33 -10.93
N LEU A 193 10.48 -0.13 -10.39
CA LEU A 193 9.40 0.78 -10.01
C LEU A 193 9.41 1.98 -10.94
N MET A 194 8.26 2.29 -11.54
CA MET A 194 8.10 3.46 -12.40
C MET A 194 7.15 4.45 -11.76
N ALA A 195 7.43 5.74 -11.90
CA ALA A 195 6.52 6.80 -11.53
C ALA A 195 6.48 7.92 -12.59
N VAL A 196 5.34 8.59 -12.69
CA VAL A 196 5.11 9.77 -13.52
C VAL A 196 4.39 10.82 -12.69
N GLU A 197 4.97 12.01 -12.63
CA GLU A 197 4.40 13.13 -11.86
C GLU A 197 3.00 13.52 -12.36
N GLN A 198 2.08 13.70 -11.42
CA GLN A 198 0.74 14.20 -11.69
C GLN A 198 0.75 15.73 -11.69
N THR A 199 0.63 16.33 -12.87
CA THR A 199 0.62 17.80 -12.98
C THR A 199 -0.79 18.36 -12.90
N ASN A 200 -1.05 19.30 -11.99
CA ASN A 200 -2.33 20.02 -11.85
C ASN A 200 -2.51 21.17 -12.86
N ALA A 201 -1.83 21.13 -14.00
CA ALA A 201 -1.88 22.23 -14.96
C ALA A 201 -3.32 22.43 -15.51
N PRO A 202 -3.81 23.68 -15.64
CA PRO A 202 -5.11 23.97 -16.25
C PRO A 202 -5.16 23.72 -17.77
N ARG A 203 -4.06 23.22 -18.35
CA ARG A 203 -3.97 22.72 -19.72
C ARG A 203 -3.87 21.20 -19.62
N PRO A 204 -4.49 20.42 -20.51
CA PRO A 204 -4.39 18.97 -20.43
C PRO A 204 -2.91 18.60 -20.44
N ALA A 205 -2.43 18.05 -19.32
CA ALA A 205 -1.12 17.45 -19.26
C ALA A 205 -1.06 16.41 -20.38
N PRO A 206 0.04 16.32 -21.16
CA PRO A 206 0.05 15.49 -22.35
C PRO A 206 -0.14 13.98 -22.07
N PHE A 207 -0.13 13.58 -20.80
CA PHE A 207 -0.31 12.22 -20.31
C PHE A 207 -1.37 12.26 -19.20
N SER A 208 -2.59 11.80 -19.52
CA SER A 208 -3.76 11.84 -18.64
C SER A 208 -4.19 10.46 -18.14
N GLY A 209 -3.43 9.42 -18.48
CA GLY A 209 -3.71 8.06 -18.05
C GLY A 209 -2.44 7.23 -18.00
N PHE A 210 -2.09 6.74 -16.83
CA PHE A 210 -1.07 5.73 -16.68
C PHE A 210 -1.76 4.36 -16.59
N HIS A 211 -1.49 3.48 -17.56
CA HIS A 211 -2.05 2.14 -17.53
C HIS A 211 -0.99 1.09 -17.83
N GLY A 212 -0.09 0.90 -16.87
CA GLY A 212 0.89 -0.19 -16.91
C GLY A 212 0.30 -1.58 -16.65
N GLN A 213 -0.96 -1.71 -16.24
CA GLN A 213 -1.38 -2.89 -15.47
C GLN A 213 -2.47 -3.82 -16.07
N ARG A 214 -3.26 -3.43 -17.10
CA ARG A 214 -4.37 -4.29 -17.60
C ARG A 214 -3.99 -5.42 -18.55
N ALA A 215 -2.74 -5.55 -19.00
CA ALA A 215 -2.41 -6.57 -20.02
C ALA A 215 -1.26 -7.52 -19.69
N GLY A 216 -0.42 -7.26 -18.67
CA GLY A 216 0.78 -8.07 -18.42
C GLY A 216 1.15 -8.35 -16.96
N GLY A 217 0.40 -7.84 -15.99
CA GLY A 217 0.74 -7.95 -14.56
C GLY A 217 2.08 -7.29 -14.20
N SER A 218 2.46 -7.35 -12.92
CA SER A 218 3.76 -6.86 -12.40
C SER A 218 4.97 -7.54 -13.03
N ARG A 219 4.79 -8.60 -13.82
CA ARG A 219 5.88 -9.37 -14.44
C ARG A 219 6.29 -8.80 -15.80
N SER A 220 5.51 -7.87 -16.35
CA SER A 220 5.84 -7.25 -17.64
C SER A 220 6.96 -6.22 -17.49
N MET A 221 7.77 -6.10 -18.54
CA MET A 221 8.78 -5.04 -18.71
C MET A 221 8.32 -3.94 -19.67
N ASN A 222 7.05 -4.00 -20.08
CA ASN A 222 6.46 -3.00 -20.94
C ASN A 222 5.51 -2.14 -20.13
N VAL A 223 5.64 -0.84 -20.27
CA VAL A 223 4.71 0.14 -19.68
C VAL A 223 4.15 1.02 -20.78
N SER A 224 2.86 1.36 -20.68
CA SER A 224 2.20 2.24 -21.65
C SER A 224 1.66 3.49 -20.97
N LEU A 225 2.12 4.64 -21.45
CA LEU A 225 1.68 5.98 -21.06
C LEU A 225 0.61 6.45 -22.04
N TRP A 226 -0.53 6.88 -21.54
CA TRP A 226 -1.66 7.34 -22.34
C TRP A 226 -1.92 8.82 -22.06
N GLY A 227 -2.28 9.56 -23.11
CA GLY A 227 -2.78 10.92 -22.96
C GLY A 227 -3.03 11.62 -24.28
N TYR A 228 -3.11 12.94 -24.23
CA TYR A 228 -3.50 13.78 -25.35
C TYR A 228 -2.47 14.88 -25.55
N ARG A 229 -2.01 15.15 -26.77
CA ARG A 229 -1.20 16.34 -27.01
C ARG A 229 -2.09 17.58 -27.06
N ASN A 230 -1.62 18.69 -26.49
CA ASN A 230 -2.33 19.98 -26.46
C ASN A 230 -2.84 20.45 -27.84
N ASP A 231 -2.19 20.03 -28.91
CA ASP A 231 -2.51 20.48 -30.28
C ASP A 231 -3.47 19.53 -31.02
N PHE A 232 -3.77 18.35 -30.45
CA PHE A 232 -4.64 17.35 -31.09
C PHE A 232 -5.56 16.68 -30.08
N SER A 233 -6.86 16.64 -30.37
CA SER A 233 -7.86 15.80 -29.69
C SER A 233 -7.68 14.29 -29.95
N LYS A 234 -6.45 13.85 -30.25
CA LYS A 234 -6.09 12.46 -30.56
C LYS A 234 -5.35 11.87 -29.38
N TRP A 235 -5.78 10.69 -28.97
CA TRP A 235 -5.06 9.87 -28.00
C TRP A 235 -3.69 9.49 -28.54
N VAL A 236 -2.68 9.60 -27.68
CA VAL A 236 -1.32 9.11 -27.90
C VAL A 236 -1.02 8.08 -26.84
N VAL A 237 -0.42 6.98 -27.28
CA VAL A 237 0.09 5.92 -26.40
C VAL A 237 1.59 5.78 -26.65
N ILE A 238 2.38 5.92 -25.59
CA ILE A 238 3.83 5.69 -25.62
C ILE A 238 4.11 4.43 -24.82
N THR A 239 4.56 3.38 -25.51
CA THR A 239 4.98 2.14 -24.86
C THR A 239 6.50 2.12 -24.75
N ILE A 240 7.00 1.91 -23.53
CA ILE A 240 8.43 1.79 -23.21
C ILE A 240 8.69 0.32 -22.89
N ASP A 241 9.68 -0.28 -23.56
CA ASP A 241 10.13 -1.66 -23.32
C ASP A 241 11.50 -1.64 -22.62
N PHE A 242 11.52 -2.01 -21.35
CA PHE A 242 12.73 -1.99 -20.51
C PHE A 242 13.69 -3.16 -20.75
N ARG A 243 13.32 -4.16 -21.57
CA ARG A 243 14.23 -5.28 -21.93
C ARG A 243 15.49 -4.84 -22.67
N LYS A 244 15.47 -3.63 -23.23
CA LYS A 244 16.63 -3.03 -23.90
C LYS A 244 17.57 -2.30 -22.95
N ILE A 245 17.12 -2.02 -21.73
CA ILE A 245 17.89 -1.31 -20.70
C ILE A 245 18.46 -2.32 -19.69
N LEU A 246 17.64 -3.28 -19.27
CA LEU A 246 18.04 -4.39 -18.41
C LEU A 246 18.29 -5.62 -19.29
N THR A 247 19.56 -5.96 -19.53
CA THR A 247 19.92 -7.03 -20.47
C THR A 247 20.48 -8.29 -19.82
N ARG A 248 20.90 -8.22 -18.55
CA ARG A 248 21.43 -9.36 -17.79
C ARG A 248 20.29 -10.03 -17.03
N ASP A 249 20.14 -11.33 -17.24
CA ASP A 249 19.18 -12.16 -16.53
C ASP A 249 19.70 -12.44 -15.10
N CYS A 250 18.81 -12.59 -14.14
CA CYS A 250 19.19 -12.85 -12.75
C CYS A 250 19.83 -14.24 -12.58
N GLU A 251 20.93 -14.32 -11.85
CA GLU A 251 21.63 -15.58 -11.56
C GLU A 251 21.47 -15.96 -10.08
N TYR A 252 21.11 -17.23 -9.84
CA TYR A 252 21.20 -17.83 -8.51
C TYR A 252 22.63 -18.31 -8.28
N GLY A 253 23.24 -17.93 -7.15
CA GLY A 253 24.58 -18.39 -6.80
C GLY A 253 24.58 -19.91 -6.62
N GLN A 254 25.08 -20.65 -7.60
CA GLN A 254 25.07 -22.12 -7.57
C GLN A 254 26.17 -22.71 -6.67
N ASN A 255 27.19 -21.92 -6.30
CA ASN A 255 28.34 -22.38 -5.51
C ASN A 255 28.58 -21.50 -4.26
N GLU A 256 29.09 -22.11 -3.19
CA GLU A 256 29.65 -21.39 -2.04
C GLU A 256 30.78 -20.46 -2.52
N GLY A 257 30.55 -19.15 -2.45
CA GLY A 257 31.50 -18.10 -2.85
C GLY A 257 31.17 -17.34 -4.14
N THR A 258 30.15 -17.75 -4.90
CA THR A 258 29.57 -16.90 -5.96
C THR A 258 28.43 -16.05 -5.39
N GLU A 259 28.59 -14.73 -5.36
CA GLU A 259 27.52 -13.80 -4.98
C GLU A 259 26.39 -13.87 -6.01
N GLY A 260 25.32 -14.59 -5.68
CA GLY A 260 24.10 -14.59 -6.46
C GLY A 260 23.35 -13.26 -6.31
N ASP A 261 22.46 -13.00 -7.27
CA ASP A 261 21.68 -11.74 -7.32
C ASP A 261 20.51 -11.72 -6.33
N TYR A 262 20.25 -12.84 -5.65
CA TYR A 262 19.20 -12.99 -4.66
C TYR A 262 19.74 -13.07 -3.23
N VAL A 263 18.93 -12.58 -2.31
CA VAL A 263 19.12 -12.73 -0.86
C VAL A 263 17.90 -13.38 -0.24
N GLN A 264 18.13 -14.26 0.72
CA GLN A 264 17.05 -14.79 1.55
C GLN A 264 16.54 -13.69 2.47
N TRP A 265 15.23 -13.51 2.48
CA TRP A 265 14.54 -12.54 3.32
C TRP A 265 13.44 -13.23 4.11
N LEU A 266 13.56 -13.19 5.44
CA LEU A 266 12.56 -13.71 6.36
C LEU A 266 11.41 -12.71 6.45
N ALA A 267 10.22 -13.14 6.03
CA ALA A 267 9.02 -12.33 6.10
C ALA A 267 8.62 -12.09 7.56
N HIS A 268 8.05 -10.92 7.84
CA HIS A 268 7.64 -10.50 9.20
C HIS A 268 8.79 -10.52 10.23
N SER A 269 10.06 -10.47 9.79
CA SER A 269 11.21 -10.31 10.67
C SER A 269 11.24 -8.87 11.20
N ALA A 270 10.73 -8.68 12.42
CA ALA A 270 10.61 -7.38 13.06
C ALA A 270 11.39 -7.30 14.38
N ASP A 271 11.74 -8.44 14.96
CA ASP A 271 12.60 -8.55 16.14
C ASP A 271 13.55 -9.75 15.95
N PRO A 272 14.69 -9.55 15.27
CA PRO A 272 15.65 -10.63 14.99
C PRO A 272 16.21 -11.32 16.25
N SER A 273 16.07 -10.71 17.42
CA SER A 273 16.51 -11.26 18.69
C SER A 273 15.47 -12.15 19.36
N GLY A 274 14.22 -12.10 18.91
CA GLY A 274 13.10 -12.85 19.45
C GLY A 274 13.06 -14.31 18.98
N SER A 275 12.73 -15.23 19.88
CA SER A 275 12.57 -16.66 19.56
C SER A 275 11.48 -16.94 18.51
N HIS A 276 10.49 -16.05 18.40
CA HIS A 276 9.34 -16.16 17.51
C HIS A 276 9.41 -15.21 16.30
N ASP A 277 10.59 -14.66 15.98
CA ASP A 277 10.75 -13.73 14.85
C ASP A 277 10.26 -14.34 13.52
N GLY A 278 9.50 -13.55 12.75
CA GLY A 278 8.88 -13.99 11.50
C GLY A 278 7.75 -15.01 11.63
N CYS A 279 7.35 -15.42 12.84
CA CYS A 279 6.25 -16.35 13.05
C CYS A 279 4.91 -15.61 13.05
N VAL A 280 4.15 -15.78 11.97
CA VAL A 280 2.82 -15.19 11.80
C VAL A 280 1.84 -16.31 11.45
N LEU A 281 0.71 -16.38 12.16
CA LEU A 281 -0.32 -17.41 11.97
C LEU A 281 0.23 -18.85 12.08
N GLY A 282 1.24 -19.06 12.92
CA GLY A 282 1.76 -20.39 13.28
C GLY A 282 2.90 -20.92 12.41
N TYR A 283 3.43 -20.14 11.47
CA TYR A 283 4.53 -20.57 10.62
C TYR A 283 5.39 -19.37 10.16
N LYS A 284 6.55 -19.64 9.57
CA LYS A 284 7.49 -18.64 9.04
C LYS A 284 7.59 -18.79 7.52
N GLU A 285 7.71 -17.66 6.82
CA GLU A 285 7.94 -17.63 5.38
C GLU A 285 9.27 -16.98 5.06
N THR A 286 10.02 -17.55 4.13
CA THR A 286 11.27 -16.97 3.64
C THR A 286 11.17 -16.85 2.13
N PHE A 287 11.54 -15.68 1.61
CA PHE A 287 11.50 -15.38 0.19
C PHE A 287 12.91 -15.17 -0.33
N LEU A 288 13.12 -15.50 -1.60
CA LEU A 288 14.29 -15.03 -2.35
C LEU A 288 13.94 -13.69 -2.98
N ARG A 289 14.67 -12.64 -2.60
CA ARG A 289 14.47 -11.28 -3.11
C ARG A 289 15.69 -10.83 -3.88
N LEU A 290 15.46 -10.09 -4.97
CA LEU A 290 16.54 -9.46 -5.71
C LEU A 290 17.28 -8.47 -4.80
N ARG A 291 18.61 -8.47 -4.88
CA ARG A 291 19.45 -7.48 -4.19
C ARG A 291 19.15 -6.08 -4.74
N LYS A 292 19.17 -5.07 -3.86
CA LYS A 292 18.83 -3.68 -4.22
C LYS A 292 19.86 -3.03 -5.16
N ASP A 293 21.11 -3.49 -5.10
CA ASP A 293 22.24 -3.06 -5.93
C ASP A 293 22.32 -3.80 -7.28
N SER A 294 21.49 -4.83 -7.48
CA SER A 294 21.43 -5.59 -8.72
C SER A 294 20.52 -4.93 -9.76
N VAL A 295 21.11 -4.41 -10.85
CA VAL A 295 20.37 -3.84 -12.01
C VAL A 295 20.13 -4.94 -13.06
N LEU A 296 19.05 -5.73 -12.90
CA LEU A 296 18.86 -7.01 -13.60
C LEU A 296 17.40 -7.30 -13.96
N LEU A 297 17.20 -8.40 -14.68
CA LEU A 297 15.94 -8.79 -15.29
C LEU A 297 15.41 -10.13 -14.74
N GLU A 298 14.23 -10.12 -14.12
CA GLU A 298 13.55 -11.32 -13.59
C GLU A 298 12.63 -11.98 -14.66
N ARG A 299 13.13 -12.98 -15.39
CA ARG A 299 12.32 -13.69 -16.40
C ARG A 299 11.37 -14.72 -15.78
N GLU A 300 10.13 -14.76 -16.28
CA GLU A 300 9.20 -15.86 -16.01
C GLU A 300 9.82 -17.21 -16.40
N GLY A 301 10.01 -18.08 -15.40
CA GLY A 301 10.33 -19.51 -15.59
C GLY A 301 11.81 -19.88 -15.65
N LEU A 302 12.75 -18.94 -15.65
CA LEU A 302 14.20 -19.23 -15.66
C LEU A 302 14.86 -19.14 -14.27
N CYS A 303 14.23 -18.44 -13.32
CA CYS A 303 14.74 -18.26 -11.96
C CYS A 303 13.83 -18.91 -10.88
N ARG A 304 12.94 -19.84 -11.26
CA ARG A 304 12.11 -20.58 -10.29
C ARG A 304 12.85 -21.84 -9.81
N HIS A 305 13.39 -21.77 -8.60
CA HIS A 305 13.68 -22.93 -7.76
C HIS A 305 13.08 -22.71 -6.37
#